data_AF-A0A496ZT10-F1
#
_entry.id   AF-A0A496ZT10-F1
#
_cell.length_a   1.000
_cell.length_b   1.000
_cell.length_c   1.000
_cell.angle_alpha   90.00
_cell.angle_beta   90.00
_cell.angle_gamma   90.00
#
_symmetry.space_group_name_H-M   'P 1'
#
loop_
_entity.id
_entity.type
_entity.pdbx_description
1 polymer ?
#
loop_
_entity_poly.entity_id
_entity_poly.type
_entity_poly.pdbx_seq_one_letter_code
_entity_poly.pdbx_strand_id
1 'polypeptide(L)'
;MNPKRNRRRGKANQKAIAELFNGKDVGVLGESDVITEKFCIEAKSRKKFVGEKWYRQAEEYTKKDPLAKGKIPIVVVHITGKRHENDFVIIRVKDFLELLKS
;
A
#
# COMPACT_ATOMS: atom_id res chain seq x y z
N MET A 1 6.38 2.30 26.66
CA MET A 1 6.57 2.52 25.21
C MET A 1 8.02 2.92 24.98
N ASN A 2 8.78 2.25 24.09
CA ASN A 2 10.21 2.54 23.87
C ASN A 2 10.41 3.30 22.54
N PRO A 3 10.69 4.62 22.58
CA PRO A 3 10.82 5.44 21.38
C PRO A 3 11.93 4.98 20.43
N LYS A 4 13.10 4.58 20.98
CA LYS A 4 14.23 4.07 20.17
C LYS A 4 13.83 2.82 19.38
N ARG A 5 13.11 1.89 20.01
CA ARG A 5 12.61 0.68 19.36
C ARG A 5 11.60 0.99 18.25
N ASN A 6 10.68 1.93 18.49
CA ASN A 6 9.71 2.35 17.48
C ASN A 6 10.40 3.02 16.28
N ARG A 7 11.39 3.89 16.52
CA ARG A 7 12.18 4.52 15.46
C ARG A 7 12.94 3.49 14.63
N ARG A 8 13.57 2.50 15.27
CA ARG A 8 14.25 1.40 14.57
C ARG A 8 13.30 0.61 13.66
N ARG A 9 12.10 0.30 14.16
CA ARG A 9 11.06 -0.39 13.36
C ARG A 9 10.62 0.44 12.16
N GLY A 10 10.46 1.76 12.34
CA GLY A 10 10.12 2.67 11.24
C GLY A 10 11.19 2.67 10.14
N LYS A 11 12.46 2.85 10.52
CA LYS A 11 13.59 2.80 9.57
C LYS A 11 13.69 1.47 8.84
N ALA A 12 13.50 0.35 9.53
CA ALA A 12 13.51 -0.96 8.90
C ALA A 12 12.38 -1.12 7.87
N ASN A 13 11.20 -0.57 8.16
CA ASN A 13 10.07 -0.56 7.23
C ASN A 13 10.36 0.31 5.99
N GLN A 14 10.91 1.51 6.17
CA GLN A 14 11.30 2.40 5.07
C GLN A 14 12.29 1.71 4.14
N LYS A 15 13.36 1.13 4.70
CA LYS A 15 14.36 0.39 3.93
C LYS A 15 13.76 -0.77 3.12
N ALA A 16 12.88 -1.56 3.73
CA ALA A 16 12.22 -2.67 3.03
C ALA A 16 11.33 -2.19 1.88
N ILE A 17 10.64 -1.06 2.03
CA ILE A 17 9.84 -0.45 0.96
C ILE A 17 10.74 0.11 -0.15
N ALA A 18 11.87 0.73 0.19
CA ALA A 18 12.83 1.20 -0.80
C ALA A 18 13.36 0.04 -1.66
N GLU A 19 13.76 -1.07 -1.04
CA GLU A 19 14.19 -2.28 -1.76
C GLU A 19 13.08 -2.83 -2.66
N LEU A 20 11.85 -2.92 -2.13
CA LEU A 20 10.72 -3.50 -2.84
C LEU A 20 10.28 -2.69 -4.08
N PHE A 21 10.42 -1.36 -4.02
CA PHE A 21 10.06 -0.45 -5.11
C PHE A 21 11.25 -0.01 -5.97
N ASN A 22 12.45 -0.57 -5.73
CA ASN A 22 13.70 -0.12 -6.34
C ASN A 22 13.90 1.41 -6.20
N GLY A 23 13.56 1.94 -5.03
CA GLY A 23 13.58 3.35 -4.70
C GLY A 23 14.74 3.74 -3.79
N LYS A 24 14.92 5.04 -3.63
CA LYS A 24 15.85 5.64 -2.69
C LYS A 24 15.13 5.96 -1.37
N ASP A 25 15.60 5.39 -0.27
CA ASP A 25 15.22 5.82 1.09
C ASP A 25 15.80 7.22 1.33
N VAL A 26 14.93 8.23 1.37
CA VAL A 26 15.32 9.63 1.60
C VAL A 26 15.03 10.08 3.04
N GLY A 27 14.18 9.33 3.75
CA GLY A 27 14.07 9.31 5.21
C GLY A 27 13.97 10.67 5.91
N VAL A 28 14.43 10.70 7.17
CA VAL A 28 14.15 11.71 8.22
C VAL A 28 14.45 13.19 7.87
N LEU A 29 15.19 13.46 6.79
CA LEU A 29 15.53 14.81 6.34
C LEU A 29 14.72 15.26 5.10
N GLY A 30 13.96 14.36 4.47
CA GLY A 30 13.09 14.65 3.33
C GLY A 30 11.61 14.77 3.75
N GLU A 31 10.79 15.33 2.86
CA GLU A 31 9.33 15.43 3.04
C GLU A 31 8.58 14.09 2.86
N SER A 32 9.29 13.04 2.41
CA SER A 32 8.76 11.70 2.10
C SER A 32 9.70 10.59 2.61
N ASP A 33 9.22 9.35 2.70
CA ASP A 33 10.05 8.22 3.12
C ASP A 33 10.91 7.64 1.98
N VAL A 34 10.31 7.34 0.81
CA VAL A 34 10.98 6.70 -0.33
C VAL A 34 10.61 7.40 -1.63
N ILE A 35 11.60 7.68 -2.47
CA ILE A 35 11.42 8.24 -3.81
C ILE A 35 11.82 7.23 -4.87
N THR A 36 10.99 7.06 -5.89
CA THR A 36 11.32 6.37 -7.14
C THR A 36 11.20 7.35 -8.31
N GLU A 37 11.45 6.89 -9.53
CA GLU A 37 11.15 7.68 -10.73
C GLU A 37 9.66 8.05 -10.84
N LYS A 38 8.75 7.17 -10.39
CA LYS A 38 7.30 7.32 -10.56
C LYS A 38 6.53 7.69 -9.29
N PHE A 39 7.10 7.45 -8.11
CA PHE A 39 6.37 7.53 -6.84
C PHE A 39 7.11 8.32 -5.78
N CYS A 40 6.33 9.11 -5.03
CA CYS A 40 6.68 9.64 -3.73
C CYS A 40 5.93 8.83 -2.67
N ILE A 41 6.64 8.00 -1.90
CA ILE A 41 6.06 6.97 -1.05
C ILE A 41 6.23 7.33 0.43
N GLU A 42 5.12 7.29 1.16
CA GLU A 42 5.07 7.35 2.62
C GLU A 42 4.86 5.94 3.21
N ALA A 43 5.82 5.43 3.97
CA ALA A 43 5.86 4.06 4.45
C ALA A 43 5.36 3.94 5.89
N LYS A 44 4.14 3.42 6.08
CA LYS A 44 3.55 3.20 7.42
C LYS A 44 3.49 1.71 7.77
N SER A 45 3.92 1.39 8.99
CA SER A 45 3.65 0.10 9.63
C SER A 45 2.57 0.25 10.71
N ARG A 46 1.58 -0.65 10.71
CA ARG A 46 0.49 -0.69 11.70
C ARG A 46 0.23 -2.14 12.13
N LYS A 47 -0.20 -2.34 13.38
CA LYS A 47 -0.58 -3.67 13.89
C LYS A 47 -1.91 -4.17 13.33
N LYS A 48 -2.81 -3.23 13.03
CA LYS A 48 -4.13 -3.47 12.45
C LYS A 48 -4.42 -2.34 11.47
N PHE A 49 -5.05 -2.67 10.36
CA PHE A 49 -5.50 -1.70 9.37
C PHE A 49 -6.90 -2.12 8.93
N VAL A 50 -7.89 -1.21 9.05
CA VAL A 50 -9.29 -1.55 8.76
C VAL A 50 -9.46 -1.98 7.30
N GLY A 51 -8.70 -1.36 6.38
CA GLY A 51 -8.71 -1.73 4.97
C GLY A 51 -8.29 -3.17 4.68
N GLU A 52 -7.56 -3.83 5.59
CA GLU A 52 -7.25 -5.25 5.46
C GLU A 52 -8.53 -6.11 5.47
N LYS A 53 -9.53 -5.76 6.30
CA LYS A 53 -10.80 -6.48 6.35
C LYS A 53 -11.58 -6.31 5.04
N TRP A 54 -11.64 -5.09 4.51
CA TRP A 54 -12.30 -4.81 3.23
C TRP A 54 -11.62 -5.55 2.08
N TYR A 55 -10.28 -5.57 2.08
CA TYR A 55 -9.52 -6.27 1.05
C TYR A 55 -9.75 -7.78 1.10
N ARG A 56 -9.73 -8.40 2.29
CA ARG A 56 -10.04 -9.83 2.44
C ARG A 56 -11.42 -10.18 1.89
N GLN A 57 -12.40 -9.29 2.04
CA GLN A 57 -13.73 -9.49 1.45
C GLN A 57 -13.67 -9.46 -0.08
N ALA A 58 -12.93 -8.51 -0.67
CA ALA A 58 -12.71 -8.48 -2.12
C ALA A 58 -11.98 -9.76 -2.62
N GLU A 59 -11.00 -10.27 -1.87
CA GLU A 59 -10.34 -11.55 -2.19
C GLU A 59 -11.32 -12.72 -2.21
N GLU A 60 -12.22 -12.81 -1.23
CA GLU A 60 -13.24 -13.86 -1.20
C GLU A 60 -14.22 -13.78 -2.38
N TYR A 61 -14.52 -12.58 -2.88
CA TYR A 61 -15.35 -12.42 -4.08
C TYR A 61 -14.69 -13.01 -5.34
N THR A 62 -13.37 -12.84 -5.50
CA THR A 62 -12.65 -13.44 -6.64
C THR A 62 -12.70 -14.97 -6.68
N LYS A 63 -12.96 -15.61 -5.53
CA LYS A 63 -13.10 -17.07 -5.42
C LYS A 63 -14.52 -17.56 -5.65
N LYS A 64 -15.51 -16.75 -5.25
CA LYS A 64 -16.94 -17.13 -5.23
C LYS A 64 -17.67 -16.76 -6.51
N ASP A 65 -17.28 -15.65 -7.14
CA ASP A 65 -17.91 -15.18 -8.37
C ASP A 65 -17.14 -15.71 -9.60
N PRO A 66 -17.77 -16.54 -10.46
CA PRO A 66 -17.15 -17.04 -11.68
C PRO A 66 -16.63 -15.94 -12.62
N LEU A 67 -17.26 -14.76 -12.64
CA LEU A 67 -16.84 -13.63 -13.47
C LEU A 67 -15.59 -12.93 -12.90
N ALA A 68 -15.35 -13.08 -11.60
CA ALA A 68 -14.20 -12.53 -10.92
C ALA A 68 -13.00 -13.49 -10.86
N LYS A 69 -13.14 -14.71 -11.42
CA LYS A 69 -12.07 -15.71 -11.42
C LYS A 69 -10.83 -15.17 -12.17
N GLY A 70 -9.69 -15.20 -11.48
CA GLY A 70 -8.41 -14.72 -12.03
C GLY A 70 -8.28 -13.20 -12.10
N LYS A 71 -9.25 -12.43 -11.58
CA LYS A 71 -9.13 -10.97 -11.46
C LYS A 71 -8.32 -10.59 -10.23
N ILE A 72 -7.63 -9.46 -10.30
CA ILE A 72 -6.93 -8.87 -9.16
C ILE A 72 -7.97 -8.21 -8.24
N PRO A 73 -8.07 -8.59 -6.95
CA PRO A 73 -8.97 -7.94 -6.02
C PRO A 73 -8.47 -6.54 -5.68
N ILE A 74 -9.39 -5.57 -5.70
CA ILE A 74 -9.14 -4.20 -5.26
C ILE A 74 -10.29 -3.73 -4.37
N VAL A 75 -10.03 -2.75 -3.53
CA VAL A 75 -11.07 -1.97 -2.85
C VAL A 75 -10.97 -0.54 -3.33
N VAL A 76 -12.07 0.02 -3.82
CA VAL A 76 -12.18 1.46 -4.11
C VAL A 76 -12.93 2.11 -2.96
N VAL A 77 -12.31 3.08 -2.31
CA VAL A 77 -12.85 3.78 -1.15
C VAL A 77 -13.18 5.21 -1.53
N HIS A 78 -14.48 5.49 -1.62
CA HIS A 78 -15.03 6.82 -1.85
C HIS A 78 -15.24 7.57 -0.54
N ILE A 79 -14.92 8.86 -0.53
CA ILE A 79 -15.29 9.77 0.56
C ILE A 79 -16.51 10.57 0.13
N THR A 80 -17.64 10.37 0.81
CA THR A 80 -18.91 11.05 0.51
C THR A 80 -18.72 12.56 0.33
N GLY A 81 -19.21 13.07 -0.80
CA GLY A 81 -19.12 14.49 -1.17
C GLY A 81 -17.81 14.89 -1.84
N LYS A 82 -16.88 13.95 -2.09
CA LYS A 82 -15.71 14.18 -2.96
C LYS A 82 -16.02 13.74 -4.39
N ARG A 83 -15.14 14.08 -5.34
CA ARG A 83 -15.21 13.57 -6.71
C ARG A 83 -14.55 12.19 -6.78
N HIS A 84 -15.13 11.27 -7.57
CA HIS A 84 -14.63 9.90 -7.72
C HIS A 84 -13.19 9.80 -8.27
N GLU A 85 -12.70 10.83 -8.98
CA GLU A 85 -11.29 10.92 -9.40
C GLU A 85 -10.30 10.94 -8.22
N ASN A 86 -10.78 11.23 -7.00
CA ASN A 86 -9.98 11.27 -5.78
C ASN A 86 -10.23 10.06 -4.86
N ASP A 87 -10.91 9.02 -5.34
CA ASP A 87 -11.14 7.81 -4.55
C ASP A 87 -9.82 7.07 -4.32
N PHE A 88 -9.70 6.42 -3.17
CA PHE A 88 -8.51 5.64 -2.84
C PHE A 88 -8.67 4.22 -3.35
N VAL A 89 -7.62 3.69 -3.97
CA VAL A 89 -7.54 2.27 -4.33
C VAL A 89 -6.66 1.55 -3.33
N ILE A 90 -7.19 0.47 -2.75
CA ILE A 90 -6.43 -0.48 -1.93
C ILE A 90 -6.18 -1.73 -2.77
N ILE A 91 -4.90 -2.02 -2.99
CA ILE A 91 -4.39 -3.18 -3.70
C ILE A 91 -3.22 -3.76 -2.91
N ARG A 92 -2.99 -5.08 -2.95
CA ARG A 92 -1.75 -5.64 -2.39
C ARG A 92 -0.55 -5.17 -3.20
N VAL A 93 0.54 -4.87 -2.50
CA VAL A 93 1.79 -4.41 -3.15
C VAL A 93 2.28 -5.40 -4.20
N LYS A 94 2.15 -6.72 -3.99
CA LYS A 94 2.55 -7.73 -4.99
C LYS A 94 1.84 -7.55 -6.34
N ASP A 95 0.52 -7.34 -6.29
CA ASP A 95 -0.33 -7.24 -7.48
C ASP A 95 -0.12 -5.87 -8.15
N PHE A 96 0.07 -4.82 -7.35
CA PHE A 96 0.43 -3.49 -7.85
C PHE A 96 1.78 -3.49 -8.59
N LEU A 97 2.81 -4.12 -8.03
CA LEU A 97 4.12 -4.21 -8.67
C LEU A 97 4.10 -5.04 -9.96
N GLU A 98 3.23 -6.04 -10.04
CA GLU A 98 3.02 -6.81 -11.26
C GLU A 98 2.41 -5.93 -12.37
N LEU A 99 1.40 -5.11 -12.04
CA LEU A 99 0.78 -4.15 -12.96
C LEU A 99 1.74 -3.06 -13.46
N LEU A 100 2.82 -2.76 -12.73
CA LEU A 100 3.83 -1.79 -13.17
C LEU A 100 4.83 -2.35 -14.18
N LYS A 101 4.90 -3.68 -14.31
CA LYS A 101 5.78 -4.38 -15.25
C LYS A 101 5.12 -4.64 -16.59
N SER A 102 3.79 -4.69 -16.63
CA SER A 102 2.97 -4.80 -17.85
C SER A 102 2.90 -3.47 -18.59
#